data_AF-A0A3D5PUZ9-F1
#
_entry.id   AF-A0A3D5PUZ9-F1
#
_cell.length_a   1.000
_cell.length_b   1.000
_cell.length_c   1.000
_cell.angle_alpha   90.00
_cell.angle_beta   90.00
_cell.angle_gamma   90.00
#
_symmetry.space_group_name_H-M   'P 1'
#
loop_
_entity.id
_entity.type
_entity.pdbx_description
1 polymer ?
#
loop_
_entity_poly.entity_id
_entity_poly.type
_entity_poly.pdbx_seq_one_letter_code
_entity_poly.pdbx_strand_id
1 'polypeptide(L)'
;MDIGEKLDILADAAKYDVSCSSSGSSRANAGGLGNGHKSGICHTWTADGRCVSLLKILMTNSCIYDCEYCVNRRSHDTKRAMLTPEEIVTLTIEFYNSNFAHG
;
A
#
# COMPACT_ATOMS: atom_id res chain seq x y z
N MET A 1 -10.54 11.12 10.18
CA MET A 1 -9.37 10.70 9.40
C MET A 1 -9.51 11.30 8.02
N ASP A 2 -8.53 12.08 7.59
CA ASP A 2 -8.41 12.48 6.19
C ASP A 2 -7.94 11.30 5.32
N ILE A 3 -7.94 11.51 4.00
CA ILE A 3 -7.56 10.48 3.02
C ILE A 3 -6.10 10.02 3.15
N GLY A 4 -5.20 10.91 3.57
CA GLY A 4 -3.78 10.60 3.79
C GLY A 4 -3.57 9.73 5.02
N GLU A 5 -4.23 10.05 6.14
CA GLU A 5 -4.17 9.22 7.35
C GLU A 5 -4.74 7.82 7.11
N LYS A 6 -5.84 7.71 6.33
CA LYS A 6 -6.38 6.42 5.89
C LYS A 6 -5.40 5.65 5.02
N LEU A 7 -4.76 6.34 4.06
CA LEU A 7 -3.76 5.74 3.17
C LEU A 7 -2.59 5.17 3.97
N ASP A 8 -2.05 5.91 4.93
CA ASP A 8 -0.91 5.44 5.75
C ASP A 8 -1.27 4.17 6.54
N ILE A 9 -2.45 4.12 7.16
CA ILE A 9 -2.91 2.95 7.92
C ILE A 9 -3.14 1.75 7.00
N LEU A 10 -3.80 1.96 5.86
CA LEU A 10 -4.22 0.88 4.97
C LEU A 10 -3.08 0.38 4.07
N ALA A 11 -2.12 1.23 3.73
CA ALA A 11 -0.88 0.85 3.06
C ALA A 11 0.03 0.03 3.98
N ASP A 12 0.18 0.44 5.25
CA ASP A 12 0.97 -0.32 6.23
C ASP A 12 0.34 -1.69 6.49
N ALA A 13 -0.98 -1.76 6.63
CA ALA A 13 -1.69 -3.02 6.78
C ALA A 13 -1.58 -3.93 5.53
N ALA A 14 -1.44 -3.37 4.33
CA ALA A 14 -1.28 -4.11 3.08
C ALA A 14 0.13 -4.70 2.87
N LYS A 15 1.15 -4.24 3.62
CA LYS A 15 2.54 -4.69 3.46
C LYS A 15 2.74 -6.18 3.78
N TYR A 16 1.85 -6.75 4.60
CA TYR A 16 1.89 -8.15 5.01
C TYR A 16 1.29 -9.11 3.96
N ASP A 17 0.73 -8.60 2.87
CA ASP A 17 0.32 -9.45 1.76
C ASP A 17 1.55 -9.91 0.96
N VAL A 18 1.62 -11.22 0.71
CA VAL A 18 2.78 -11.99 0.21
C VAL A 18 3.40 -11.39 -1.07
N SER A 19 2.63 -10.66 -1.85
CA SER A 19 3.11 -10.04 -3.10
C SER A 19 3.95 -8.76 -2.92
N CYS A 20 4.13 -8.24 -1.70
CA CYS A 20 4.87 -7.00 -1.48
C CYS A 20 6.33 -7.21 -1.06
N SER A 21 7.25 -7.02 -2.02
CA SER A 21 8.69 -7.09 -1.76
C SER A 21 9.30 -5.75 -1.32
N SER A 22 8.55 -4.64 -1.34
CA SER A 22 9.11 -3.29 -1.10
C SER A 22 8.22 -2.26 -0.39
N SER A 23 6.97 -2.58 -0.07
CA SER A 23 6.09 -1.71 0.74
C SER A 23 6.73 -1.38 2.08
N GLY A 24 7.07 -0.10 2.29
CA GLY A 24 7.57 0.39 3.57
C GLY A 24 9.09 0.61 3.65
N SER A 25 9.84 0.36 2.57
CA SER A 25 11.21 0.87 2.46
C SER A 25 11.19 2.40 2.43
N SER A 26 11.98 3.07 3.29
CA SER A 26 12.24 4.51 3.22
C SER A 26 13.60 4.82 2.60
N ARG A 27 14.14 3.87 1.84
CA ARG A 27 15.49 3.99 1.31
C ARG A 27 15.49 5.05 0.22
N ALA A 28 16.06 6.20 0.56
CA ALA A 28 16.37 7.25 -0.39
C ALA A 28 17.46 6.74 -1.35
N ASN A 29 17.23 6.88 -2.65
CA ASN A 29 18.18 6.46 -3.66
C ASN A 29 19.20 7.58 -3.90
N ALA A 30 20.47 7.31 -3.65
CA ALA A 30 21.58 8.23 -3.90
C ALA A 30 22.12 8.01 -5.32
N GLY A 31 21.33 8.39 -6.33
CA GLY A 31 21.78 8.41 -7.73
C GLY A 31 21.36 7.22 -8.62
N GLY A 32 20.43 6.37 -8.17
CA GLY A 32 19.81 5.31 -8.99
C GLY A 32 18.32 5.54 -9.29
N LEU A 33 17.71 4.64 -10.07
CA LEU A 33 16.27 4.63 -10.36
C LEU A 33 15.45 4.01 -9.21
N GLY A 34 14.35 4.67 -8.83
CA GLY A 34 13.37 4.21 -7.83
C GLY A 34 13.62 4.73 -6.41
N ASN A 35 12.58 5.06 -5.65
CA ASN A 35 12.65 5.44 -4.24
C ASN A 35 11.65 4.59 -3.45
N GLY A 36 12.03 4.14 -2.24
CA GLY A 36 11.06 3.52 -1.34
C GLY A 36 10.11 4.59 -0.79
N HIS A 37 8.83 4.54 -1.14
CA HIS A 37 7.81 5.46 -0.63
C HIS A 37 6.83 4.73 0.29
N LYS A 38 6.52 5.31 1.44
CA LYS A 38 5.72 4.68 2.51
C LYS A 38 4.20 4.68 2.27
N SER A 39 3.73 5.05 1.08
CA SER A 39 2.31 5.33 0.83
C SER A 39 1.63 4.31 -0.09
N GLY A 40 1.91 3.02 0.10
CA GLY A 40 1.21 1.95 -0.62
C GLY A 40 1.76 1.64 -2.01
N ILE A 41 2.93 2.17 -2.40
CA ILE A 41 3.59 1.76 -3.64
C ILE A 41 4.45 0.54 -3.40
N CYS A 42 4.25 -0.50 -4.21
CA CYS A 42 5.02 -1.73 -4.21
C CYS A 42 5.64 -1.98 -5.59
N HIS A 43 6.94 -2.26 -5.62
CA HIS A 43 7.63 -2.72 -6.80
C HIS A 43 7.42 -4.22 -7.00
N THR A 44 6.97 -4.59 -8.20
CA THR A 44 6.87 -5.97 -8.66
C THR A 44 7.56 -6.12 -10.01
N TRP A 45 7.70 -7.35 -10.47
CA TRP A 45 8.35 -7.66 -11.75
C TRP A 45 7.36 -8.36 -12.69
N THR A 46 7.30 -7.86 -13.92
CA THR A 46 6.57 -8.50 -15.01
C THR A 46 7.30 -9.78 -15.46
N ALA A 47 6.62 -10.64 -16.23
CA ALA A 47 7.17 -11.90 -16.70
C ALA A 47 8.42 -11.76 -17.58
N ASP A 48 8.61 -10.60 -18.23
CA ASP A 48 9.79 -10.24 -19.01
C ASP A 48 10.89 -9.55 -18.18
N GLY A 49 10.74 -9.50 -16.85
CA GLY A 49 11.75 -9.00 -15.91
C GLY A 49 11.78 -7.48 -15.73
N ARG A 50 10.81 -6.72 -16.27
CA ARG A 50 10.72 -5.28 -16.02
C ARG A 50 10.17 -5.02 -14.62
N CYS A 51 10.77 -4.06 -13.92
CA CYS A 51 10.25 -3.60 -12.63
C CYS A 51 9.12 -2.59 -12.87
N VAL A 52 7.97 -2.80 -12.24
CA VAL A 52 6.78 -1.96 -12.35
C VAL A 52 6.34 -1.53 -10.95
N SER A 53 5.68 -0.38 -10.85
CA SER A 53 5.27 0.22 -9.57
C SER A 53 3.76 0.11 -9.44
N LEU A 54 3.28 -0.64 -8.45
CA LEU A 54 1.85 -0.85 -8.22
C LEU A 54 1.38 -0.11 -6.97
N LEU A 55 0.22 0.53 -7.08
CA LEU A 55 -0.52 0.99 -5.90
C LEU A 55 -1.22 -0.21 -5.27
N LYS A 56 -0.79 -0.57 -4.06
CA LYS A 56 -1.34 -1.66 -3.27
C LYS A 56 -1.76 -1.16 -1.89
N ILE A 57 -3.07 -1.13 -1.69
CA ILE A 57 -3.71 -0.64 -0.46
C ILE A 57 -4.87 -1.57 -0.09
N LEU A 58 -5.21 -1.63 1.19
CA LEU A 58 -6.48 -2.22 1.60
C LEU A 58 -7.60 -1.19 1.43
N MET A 59 -8.81 -1.65 1.05
CA MET A 59 -10.01 -0.82 1.17
C MET A 59 -10.37 -0.60 2.65
N THR A 60 -10.19 -1.63 3.48
CA THR A 60 -10.30 -1.55 4.94
C THR A 60 -9.42 -2.60 5.60
N ASN A 61 -8.91 -2.31 6.80
CA ASN A 61 -8.24 -3.27 7.65
C ASN A 61 -9.16 -3.83 8.75
N SER A 62 -10.47 -3.57 8.72
CA SER A 62 -11.44 -4.21 9.60
C SER A 62 -11.67 -5.65 9.17
N CYS A 63 -11.50 -6.60 10.08
CA CYS A 63 -11.64 -8.03 9.82
C CYS A 63 -12.46 -8.69 10.92
N ILE A 64 -13.41 -9.56 10.53
CA ILE A 64 -14.25 -10.31 11.47
C ILE A 64 -13.57 -11.56 12.02
N TYR A 65 -12.45 -11.97 11.42
CA TYR A 65 -11.72 -13.18 11.76
C TYR A 65 -10.61 -12.91 12.77
N ASP A 66 -10.18 -13.97 13.48
CA ASP A 66 -9.16 -13.91 14.52
C ASP A 66 -7.95 -14.80 14.19
N CYS A 67 -7.39 -14.63 12.99
CA CYS A 67 -6.24 -15.41 12.54
C CYS A 67 -4.99 -15.05 13.36
N GLU A 68 -4.34 -16.03 13.99
CA GLU A 68 -3.20 -15.81 14.90
C GLU A 68 -2.02 -15.08 14.24
N TYR A 69 -1.83 -15.29 12.94
CA TYR A 69 -0.74 -14.71 12.16
C TYR A 69 -1.09 -13.34 11.53
N CYS A 70 -2.33 -12.86 11.65
CA CYS A 70 -2.79 -11.67 10.96
C CYS A 70 -2.78 -10.44 11.87
N VAL A 71 -2.04 -9.41 11.51
CA VAL A 71 -2.03 -8.11 12.23
C VAL A 71 -3.41 -7.43 12.25
N ASN A 72 -4.28 -7.79 11.29
CA ASN A 72 -5.61 -7.23 11.17
C ASN A 72 -6.68 -8.04 11.93
N ARG A 73 -6.30 -9.11 12.65
CA ARG A 73 -7.23 -9.95 13.42
C ARG A 73 -8.13 -9.10 14.33
N ARG A 74 -9.39 -9.53 14.52
CA ARG A 74 -10.42 -8.75 15.21
C ARG A 74 -10.05 -8.40 16.65
N SER A 75 -9.30 -9.28 17.33
CA SER A 75 -8.90 -9.10 18.73
C SER A 75 -7.75 -8.12 18.91
N HIS A 76 -7.08 -7.72 17.83
CA HIS A 76 -5.94 -6.81 17.89
C HIS A 76 -6.41 -5.35 17.95
N ASP A 77 -5.93 -4.62 18.95
CA ASP A 77 -6.18 -3.19 19.13
C ASP A 77 -5.27 -2.38 18.20
N THR A 78 -5.76 -2.12 17.00
CA THR A 78 -5.09 -1.29 16.00
C THR A 78 -6.10 -0.33 15.38
N LYS A 79 -5.62 0.84 14.94
CA LYS A 79 -6.47 1.84 14.27
C LYS A 79 -7.11 1.22 13.04
N ARG A 80 -8.44 1.27 12.97
CA ARG A 80 -9.21 0.77 11.83
C ARG A 80 -9.62 1.92 10.91
N ALA A 81 -9.44 1.70 9.61
CA ALA A 81 -9.74 2.67 8.58
C ALA A 81 -10.53 2.01 7.45
N MET A 82 -11.25 2.83 6.69
CA MET A 82 -11.94 2.42 5.48
C MET A 82 -11.92 3.57 4.48
N LEU A 83 -11.52 3.25 3.25
CA LEU A 83 -11.64 4.14 2.09
C LEU A 83 -12.99 3.90 1.41
N THR A 84 -13.58 4.99 0.95
CA THR A 84 -14.70 4.97 0.02
C THR A 84 -14.20 4.70 -1.40
N PRO A 85 -15.06 4.21 -2.30
CA PRO A 85 -14.72 4.09 -3.73
C PRO A 85 -14.18 5.40 -4.33
N GLU A 86 -14.79 6.53 -3.97
CA GLU A 86 -14.39 7.86 -4.44
C GLU A 86 -12.96 8.20 -3.99
N GLU A 87 -12.63 7.95 -2.72
CA GLU A 87 -11.27 8.14 -2.20
C GLU A 87 -10.25 7.25 -2.91
N ILE A 88 -10.59 5.99 -3.20
CA ILE A 88 -9.70 5.07 -3.95
C ILE A 88 -9.46 5.59 -5.37
N VAL A 89 -10.50 6.08 -6.05
CA VAL A 89 -10.38 6.65 -7.39
C VAL A 89 -9.49 7.90 -7.37
N THR A 90 -9.71 8.80 -6.41
CA THR A 90 -8.86 10.00 -6.24
C THR A 90 -7.40 9.61 -6.06
N LEU A 91 -7.08 8.69 -5.13
CA LEU A 91 -5.72 8.22 -4.91
C LEU A 91 -5.12 7.62 -6.19
N THR A 92 -5.88 6.76 -6.87
CA THR A 92 -5.40 6.09 -8.09
C THR A 92 -5.02 7.09 -9.18
N ILE A 93 -5.88 8.09 -9.42
CA ILE A 93 -5.62 9.14 -10.42
C ILE A 93 -4.42 10.01 -10.00
N GLU A 94 -4.29 10.37 -8.72
CA GLU A 94 -3.16 11.16 -8.22
C GLU A 94 -1.82 10.42 -8.38
N PHE A 95 -1.77 9.13 -8.06
CA PHE A 95 -0.57 8.30 -8.23
C PHE A 95 -0.23 8.08 -9.71
N TYR A 96 -1.24 7.96 -10.58
CA TYR A 96 -1.05 7.86 -12.02
C TYR A 96 -0.47 9.17 -12.59
N ASN A 97 -1.09 10.32 -12.31
CA ASN A 97 -0.65 11.62 -12.81
C ASN A 97 0.73 12.03 -12.29
N SER A 98 1.10 11.58 -11.10
CA SER A 98 2.39 11.84 -10.47
C SER A 98 3.48 10.84 -10.88
N ASN A 99 3.20 9.96 -11.85
CA ASN A 99 4.09 8.91 -12.36
C ASN A 99 4.60 7.91 -11.29
N PHE A 100 3.86 7.70 -10.21
CA PHE A 100 4.23 6.79 -9.12
C PHE A 100 3.69 5.36 -9.27
N ALA A 101 2.69 5.14 -10.14
CA ALA A 101 2.12 3.82 -10.40
C ALA A 101 2.00 3.54 -11.91
N HIS A 102 2.61 2.45 -12.38
CA HIS A 102 2.61 1.96 -13.77
C HIS A 102 2.61 0.44 -13.78
N GLY A 103 1.78 -0.16 -14.65
CA GLY A 103 1.68 -1.61 -14.86
C GLY A 103 2.61 -2.14 -15.94
#